data_AF-A0A516Q4A2-F1
#
_entry.id   AF-A0A516Q4A2-F1
#
_cell.length_a   1.000
_cell.length_b   1.000
_cell.length_c   1.000
_cell.angle_alpha   90.00
_cell.angle_beta   90.00
_cell.angle_gamma   90.00
#
_symmetry.space_group_name_H-M   'P 1'
#
loop_
_entity.id
_entity.type
_entity.pdbx_description
1 polymer ?
#
loop_
_entity_poly.entity_id
_entity_poly.type
_entity_poly.pdbx_seq_one_letter_code
_entity_poly.pdbx_strand_id
1 'polypeptide(L)'
;MEARADRGKTKRTYRGTGYWVLQIGACAVIGLACLAAGGFLLFAPDSVTCPAGGCDDNAGGGLLVLLIGIGLIITMVVVIRLFVRSTKEQRAVYAWAIMQQYWADGPAGPLNVPTGVAQDARTLQVAAQARRGELSRKEIDRLQALRPDVPYPGRLPSYFEDGKRT
;
A
#
# COMPACT_ATOMS: atom_id res chain seq x y z
N MET A 1 -2.78 49.00 10.63
CA MET A 1 -2.90 48.51 9.24
C MET A 1 -1.70 47.65 8.96
N GLU A 2 -1.88 46.34 8.82
CA GLU A 2 -1.10 45.48 7.91
C GLU A 2 -1.73 44.09 7.95
N ALA A 3 -2.72 43.93 7.07
CA ALA A 3 -3.29 42.63 6.72
C ALA A 3 -2.21 41.84 5.97
N ARG A 4 -1.56 40.89 6.65
CA ARG A 4 -0.72 39.90 5.98
C ARG A 4 -1.62 38.94 5.22
N ALA A 5 -1.61 39.11 3.90
CA ALA A 5 -2.30 38.30 2.93
C ALA A 5 -2.09 36.79 3.19
N ASP A 6 -3.17 36.14 3.60
CA ASP A 6 -3.34 34.69 3.48
C ASP A 6 -3.28 34.32 2.00
N ARG A 7 -2.07 34.06 1.52
CA ARG A 7 -1.84 33.49 0.19
C ARG A 7 -2.52 32.13 0.17
N GLY A 8 -3.68 32.09 -0.48
CA GLY A 8 -4.48 30.90 -0.73
C GLY A 8 -3.63 29.73 -1.17
N LYS A 9 -3.26 28.87 -0.20
CA LYS A 9 -2.88 27.50 -0.48
C LYS A 9 -4.17 26.83 -0.92
N THR A 10 -4.42 26.81 -2.22
CA THR A 10 -5.41 25.90 -2.82
C THR A 10 -5.12 24.52 -2.25
N LYS A 11 -5.97 24.04 -1.32
CA LYS A 11 -5.85 22.73 -0.72
C LYS A 11 -5.84 21.73 -1.87
N ARG A 12 -4.65 21.21 -2.24
CA ARG A 12 -4.55 20.21 -3.30
C ARG A 12 -5.39 19.02 -2.83
N THR A 13 -6.52 18.81 -3.48
CA THR A 13 -7.34 17.63 -3.25
C THR A 13 -6.48 16.41 -3.50
N TYR A 14 -6.19 15.66 -2.44
CA TYR A 14 -5.34 14.48 -2.51
C TYR A 14 -6.01 13.43 -3.41
N ARG A 15 -5.41 13.12 -4.56
CA ARG A 15 -5.99 12.22 -5.57
C ARG A 15 -5.72 10.73 -5.31
N GLY A 16 -4.89 10.39 -4.32
CA GLY A 16 -4.50 9.01 -4.01
C GLY A 16 -3.70 8.28 -5.09
N THR A 17 -3.56 8.85 -6.29
CA THR A 17 -2.99 8.18 -7.48
C THR A 17 -1.54 7.74 -7.27
N GLY A 18 -0.74 8.53 -6.55
CA GLY A 18 0.68 8.22 -6.30
C GLY A 18 0.89 6.90 -5.58
N TYR A 19 0.06 6.60 -4.56
CA TYR A 19 0.13 5.34 -3.82
C TYR A 19 -0.12 4.13 -4.74
N TRP A 20 -1.18 4.17 -5.56
CA TRP A 20 -1.53 3.06 -6.44
C TRP A 20 -0.46 2.80 -7.50
N VAL A 21 0.09 3.86 -8.09
CA VAL A 21 1.17 3.75 -9.07
C VAL A 21 2.43 3.17 -8.44
N LEU A 22 2.79 3.63 -7.24
CA LEU A 22 3.96 3.11 -6.52
C LEU A 22 3.79 1.63 -6.17
N GLN A 23 2.61 1.22 -5.67
CA GLN A 23 2.34 -0.17 -5.33
C GLN A 23 2.41 -1.09 -6.55
N ILE A 24 1.75 -0.70 -7.65
CA ILE A 24 1.75 -1.48 -8.90
C ILE A 24 3.16 -1.55 -9.46
N GLY A 25 3.88 -0.43 -9.50
CA GLY A 25 5.25 -0.34 -10.00
C GLY A 25 6.23 -1.19 -9.17
N ALA A 26 6.16 -1.10 -7.85
CA ALA A 26 7.00 -1.90 -6.95
C ALA A 26 6.74 -3.40 -7.13
N CYS A 27 5.47 -3.83 -7.17
CA CYS A 27 5.13 -5.23 -7.41
C CYS A 27 5.62 -5.71 -8.79
N ALA A 28 5.53 -4.88 -9.82
CA ALA A 28 6.00 -5.21 -11.16
C ALA A 28 7.53 -5.41 -11.20
N VAL A 29 8.28 -4.42 -10.70
CA VAL A 29 9.74 -4.42 -10.75
C VAL A 29 10.31 -5.55 -9.89
N ILE A 30 9.88 -5.64 -8.63
CA ILE A 30 10.38 -6.67 -7.71
C ILE A 30 9.91 -8.05 -8.15
N GLY A 31 8.64 -8.19 -8.57
CA GLY A 31 8.11 -9.45 -9.06
C GLY A 31 8.88 -9.99 -10.26
N LEU A 32 9.16 -9.16 -11.26
CA LEU A 32 9.97 -9.54 -12.43
C LEU A 32 11.41 -9.88 -12.07
N ALA A 33 12.03 -9.11 -11.16
CA ALA A 33 13.37 -9.40 -10.67
C ALA A 33 13.43 -10.76 -9.96
N CYS A 34 12.44 -11.07 -9.12
CA CYS A 34 12.31 -12.37 -8.46
C CYS A 34 12.06 -13.50 -9.45
N LEU A 35 11.23 -13.30 -10.48
CA LEU A 35 11.02 -14.33 -11.50
C LEU A 35 12.30 -14.62 -12.29
N ALA A 36 13.03 -13.58 -12.69
CA ALA A 36 14.28 -13.72 -13.43
C ALA A 36 15.38 -14.35 -12.56
N ALA A 37 15.59 -13.84 -11.34
CA ALA A 37 16.60 -14.35 -10.42
C ALA A 37 16.27 -15.77 -9.93
N GLY A 38 15.02 -16.04 -9.56
CA GLY A 38 14.57 -17.36 -9.13
C GLY A 38 14.66 -18.40 -10.25
N GLY A 39 14.23 -18.04 -11.47
CA GLY A 39 14.39 -18.90 -12.64
C GLY A 39 15.87 -19.15 -12.97
N PHE A 40 16.71 -18.12 -12.90
CA PHE A 40 18.15 -18.27 -13.09
C PHE A 40 18.76 -19.22 -12.05
N LEU A 41 18.48 -19.03 -10.76
CA LEU A 41 19.00 -19.90 -9.70
C LEU A 41 18.53 -21.36 -9.81
N LEU A 42 17.35 -21.59 -10.38
CA LEU A 42 16.75 -22.93 -10.48
C LEU A 42 17.20 -23.71 -11.73
N PHE A 43 17.55 -23.01 -12.81
CA PHE A 43 17.88 -23.63 -14.10
C PHE A 43 19.29 -23.35 -14.61
N ALA A 44 20.02 -22.40 -14.04
CA ALA A 44 21.40 -22.16 -14.42
C ALA A 44 22.30 -23.31 -13.91
N PRO A 45 23.30 -23.70 -14.70
CA PRO A 45 24.22 -24.76 -14.30
C PRO A 45 25.05 -24.33 -13.08
N ASP A 46 25.38 -25.30 -12.23
CA ASP A 46 26.17 -25.09 -11.00
C ASP A 46 27.54 -24.45 -11.27
N SER A 47 28.10 -24.64 -12.47
CA SER A 47 29.34 -23.99 -12.89
C SER A 47 29.25 -22.47 -12.97
N VAL A 48 28.04 -21.92 -13.16
CA VAL A 48 27.79 -20.47 -13.28
C VAL A 48 27.34 -19.89 -11.95
N THR A 49 26.47 -20.60 -11.23
CA THR A 49 25.96 -20.14 -9.93
C THR A 49 26.98 -20.38 -8.82
N CYS A 50 27.85 -21.38 -8.95
CA CYS A 50 28.77 -21.88 -7.93
C CYS A 50 30.14 -22.31 -8.44
N PRO A 51 30.95 -21.36 -8.96
CA PRO A 51 32.25 -21.66 -9.53
C PRO A 51 33.29 -22.22 -8.55
N ALA A 52 33.03 -22.17 -7.23
CA ALA A 52 33.97 -22.59 -6.17
C ALA A 52 33.53 -23.83 -5.36
N GLY A 53 32.45 -24.53 -5.75
CA GLY A 53 32.11 -25.87 -5.21
C GLY A 53 31.51 -25.93 -3.79
N GLY A 54 30.91 -24.86 -3.28
CA GLY A 54 30.42 -24.78 -1.89
C GLY A 54 28.95 -24.35 -1.76
N CYS A 55 28.08 -24.73 -2.69
CA CYS A 55 26.70 -24.26 -2.66
C CYS A 55 25.73 -25.32 -2.17
N ASP A 56 25.36 -25.17 -0.92
CA ASP A 56 24.24 -25.88 -0.34
C ASP A 56 22.93 -25.28 -0.91
N ASP A 57 22.24 -26.09 -1.72
CA ASP A 57 20.83 -25.95 -2.16
C ASP A 57 20.38 -24.63 -2.83
N ASN A 58 21.04 -24.27 -3.95
CA ASN A 58 20.59 -23.17 -4.82
C ASN A 58 19.20 -23.38 -5.42
N ALA A 59 18.80 -24.63 -5.66
CA ALA A 59 17.51 -24.97 -6.24
C ALA A 59 16.37 -24.62 -5.27
N GLY A 60 16.52 -24.93 -3.99
CA GLY A 60 15.59 -24.53 -2.93
C GLY A 60 15.45 -23.01 -2.82
N GLY A 61 16.58 -22.29 -2.79
CA GLY A 61 16.58 -20.82 -2.78
C GLY A 61 15.94 -20.21 -4.03
N GLY A 62 16.27 -20.73 -5.21
CA GLY A 62 15.69 -20.30 -6.49
C GLY A 62 14.18 -20.51 -6.54
N LEU A 63 13.68 -21.64 -6.03
CA LEU A 63 12.25 -21.92 -5.94
C LEU A 63 11.54 -20.92 -5.02
N LEU A 64 12.10 -20.63 -3.84
CA LEU A 64 11.52 -19.66 -2.91
C LEU A 64 11.44 -18.26 -3.54
N VAL A 65 12.53 -17.81 -4.19
CA VAL A 65 12.56 -16.51 -4.87
C VAL A 65 11.54 -16.48 -6.02
N LEU A 66 11.42 -17.56 -6.79
CA LEU A 66 10.43 -17.69 -7.85
C LEU A 66 9.00 -17.58 -7.32
N LEU A 67 8.67 -18.29 -6.23
CA LEU A 67 7.35 -18.26 -5.60
C LEU A 67 7.00 -16.86 -5.06
N ILE A 68 7.97 -16.14 -4.47
CA ILE A 68 7.81 -14.74 -4.07
C ILE A 68 7.47 -13.88 -5.28
N GLY A 69 8.18 -14.05 -6.40
CA GLY A 69 7.91 -13.36 -7.65
C GLY A 69 6.49 -13.60 -8.16
N ILE A 70 6.05 -14.85 -8.20
CA ILE A 70 4.67 -15.21 -8.60
C ILE A 70 3.65 -14.53 -7.68
N GLY A 71 3.84 -14.59 -6.36
CA GLY A 71 2.96 -13.95 -5.39
C GLY A 71 2.83 -12.43 -5.59
N LEU A 72 3.94 -11.75 -5.90
CA LEU A 72 3.95 -10.32 -6.21
C LEU A 72 3.20 -10.00 -7.52
N ILE A 73 3.34 -10.83 -8.55
CA ILE A 73 2.59 -10.65 -9.81
C ILE A 73 1.09 -10.88 -9.59
N ILE A 74 0.69 -11.91 -8.85
CA ILE A 74 -0.72 -12.14 -8.49
C ILE A 74 -1.27 -10.93 -7.73
N THR A 75 -0.51 -10.43 -6.75
CA THR A 75 -0.88 -9.25 -5.96
C THR A 75 -1.03 -8.02 -6.85
N MET A 76 -0.10 -7.79 -7.78
CA MET A 76 -0.19 -6.72 -8.78
C MET A 76 -1.50 -6.81 -9.58
N VAL A 77 -1.84 -7.99 -10.09
CA VAL A 77 -3.09 -8.21 -10.84
C VAL A 77 -4.33 -7.89 -9.99
N VAL A 78 -4.33 -8.31 -8.72
CA VAL A 78 -5.41 -7.97 -7.78
C VAL A 78 -5.51 -6.46 -7.54
N VAL A 79 -4.38 -5.79 -7.30
CA VAL A 79 -4.32 -4.33 -7.08
C VAL A 79 -4.79 -3.58 -8.32
N ILE A 80 -4.39 -4.00 -9.53
CA ILE A 80 -4.86 -3.42 -10.80
C ILE A 80 -6.37 -3.60 -10.94
N ARG A 81 -6.90 -4.80 -10.67
CA ARG A 81 -8.36 -5.05 -10.72
C ARG A 81 -9.11 -4.17 -9.72
N LEU A 82 -8.59 -4.02 -8.51
CA LEU A 82 -9.16 -3.13 -7.49
C LEU A 82 -9.11 -1.67 -7.93
N PHE A 83 -7.99 -1.23 -8.52
CA PHE A 83 -7.84 0.12 -9.05
C PHE A 83 -8.90 0.39 -10.12
N VAL A 84 -8.96 -0.44 -11.16
CA VAL A 84 -9.89 -0.28 -12.29
C VAL A 84 -11.36 -0.24 -11.84
N ARG A 85 -11.73 -1.08 -10.86
CA ARG A 85 -13.10 -1.12 -10.31
C ARG A 85 -13.45 0.03 -9.36
N SER A 86 -12.46 0.74 -8.81
CA SER A 86 -12.70 1.79 -7.81
C SER A 86 -12.85 3.17 -8.47
N THR A 87 -13.74 4.01 -7.95
CA THR A 87 -13.87 5.41 -8.38
C THR A 87 -12.67 6.25 -7.91
N LYS A 88 -12.50 7.47 -8.46
CA LYS A 88 -11.42 8.39 -8.06
C LYS A 88 -11.48 8.72 -6.56
N GLU A 89 -12.69 8.90 -6.02
CA GLU A 89 -12.92 9.17 -4.60
C GLU A 89 -12.55 7.97 -3.73
N GLN A 90 -13.00 6.76 -4.10
CA GLN A 90 -12.66 5.51 -3.40
C GLN A 90 -11.15 5.26 -3.36
N ARG A 91 -10.45 5.50 -4.47
CA ARG A 91 -8.99 5.38 -4.56
C ARG A 91 -8.27 6.38 -3.64
N ALA A 92 -8.80 7.60 -3.54
CA ALA A 92 -8.26 8.64 -2.68
C ALA A 92 -8.47 8.32 -1.20
N VAL A 93 -9.67 7.87 -0.81
CA VAL A 93 -10.01 7.47 0.56
C VAL A 93 -9.19 6.27 1.02
N TYR A 94 -9.02 5.25 0.16
CA TYR A 94 -8.15 4.11 0.45
C TYR A 94 -6.71 4.56 0.73
N ALA A 95 -6.13 5.32 -0.19
CA ALA A 95 -4.75 5.78 -0.07
C ALA A 95 -4.55 6.72 1.13
N TRP A 96 -5.55 7.55 1.45
CA TRP A 96 -5.55 8.38 2.65
C TRP A 96 -5.54 7.53 3.92
N ALA A 97 -6.40 6.52 4.02
CA ALA A 97 -6.47 5.65 5.20
C ALA A 97 -5.16 4.89 5.45
N ILE A 98 -4.50 4.41 4.38
CA ILE A 98 -3.16 3.81 4.48
C ILE A 98 -2.16 4.84 5.00
N MET A 99 -2.06 6.01 4.35
CA MET A 99 -1.11 7.06 4.75
C MET A 99 -1.28 7.53 6.20
N GLN A 100 -2.51 7.64 6.69
CA GLN A 100 -2.78 8.05 8.07
C GLN A 100 -2.18 7.06 9.07
N GLN A 101 -2.35 5.76 8.81
CA GLN A 101 -1.89 4.69 9.69
C GLN A 101 -0.37 4.51 9.65
N TYR A 102 0.25 4.58 8.46
CA TYR A 102 1.72 4.50 8.34
C TYR A 102 2.46 5.66 9.04
N TRP A 103 1.78 6.77 9.33
CA TRP A 103 2.36 7.88 10.09
C TRP A 103 2.19 7.73 11.61
N ALA A 104 1.15 7.01 12.05
CA ALA A 104 0.92 6.73 13.47
C ALA A 104 2.03 5.89 14.09
N ASP A 105 2.68 5.05 13.26
CA ASP A 105 3.79 4.18 13.66
C ASP A 105 5.14 4.93 13.79
N GLY A 106 5.13 6.27 13.71
CA GLY A 106 6.26 7.14 14.03
C GLY A 106 7.13 7.55 12.82
N PRO A 107 7.97 8.60 12.96
CA PRO A 107 8.81 9.12 11.89
C PRO A 107 10.09 8.28 11.75
N ALA A 108 9.98 7.07 11.19
CA ALA A 108 11.14 6.26 10.87
C ALA A 108 11.13 5.86 9.39
N GLY A 109 11.40 6.85 8.53
CA GLY A 109 11.88 6.67 7.17
C GLY A 109 10.99 5.90 6.17
N PRO A 110 11.32 5.94 4.87
CA PRO A 110 10.58 5.22 3.82
C PRO A 110 10.69 3.68 3.90
N LEU A 111 11.31 3.13 4.95
CA LEU A 111 11.59 1.70 5.12
C LEU A 111 10.95 1.06 6.37
N ASN A 112 10.16 1.79 7.16
CA ASN A 112 9.34 1.19 8.21
C ASN A 112 8.19 0.39 7.57
N VAL A 113 8.50 -0.84 7.17
CA VAL A 113 7.51 -1.88 6.94
C VAL A 113 6.90 -2.18 8.33
N PRO A 114 5.57 -2.18 8.49
CA PRO A 114 4.95 -2.56 9.75
C PRO A 114 5.54 -3.89 10.20
N THR A 115 6.09 -3.92 11.42
CA THR A 115 6.93 -5.03 11.90
C THR A 115 6.14 -6.30 12.21
N GLY A 116 4.97 -6.49 11.60
CA GLY A 116 4.15 -7.68 11.73
C GLY A 116 3.06 -7.77 10.68
N VAL A 117 2.93 -8.96 10.07
CA VAL A 117 1.89 -9.32 9.09
C VAL A 117 0.48 -8.99 9.61
N ALA A 118 0.26 -9.14 10.92
CA ALA A 118 -1.03 -8.83 11.56
C ALA A 118 -1.35 -7.33 11.60
N GLN A 119 -0.34 -6.46 11.67
CA GLN A 119 -0.53 -5.01 11.66
C GLN A 119 -0.81 -4.52 10.24
N ASP A 120 -0.03 -4.99 9.26
CA ASP A 120 -0.29 -4.73 7.84
C ASP A 120 -1.69 -5.19 7.43
N ALA A 121 -2.10 -6.39 7.85
CA ALA A 121 -3.44 -6.90 7.55
C ALA A 121 -4.55 -6.00 8.10
N ARG A 122 -4.40 -5.48 9.33
CA ARG A 122 -5.37 -4.52 9.92
C ARG A 122 -5.38 -3.20 9.16
N THR A 123 -4.21 -2.67 8.81
CA THR A 123 -4.10 -1.41 8.06
C THR A 123 -4.78 -1.51 6.70
N LEU A 124 -4.56 -2.62 5.98
CA LEU A 124 -5.22 -2.92 4.72
C LEU A 124 -6.74 -3.14 4.89
N GLN A 125 -7.16 -3.78 5.98
CA GLN A 125 -8.58 -3.98 6.30
C GLN A 125 -9.30 -2.64 6.54
N VAL A 126 -8.73 -1.76 7.35
CA VAL A 126 -9.26 -0.42 7.62
C VAL A 126 -9.33 0.40 6.33
N ALA A 127 -8.28 0.36 5.50
CA ALA A 127 -8.31 1.05 4.21
C ALA A 127 -9.37 0.48 3.26
N ALA A 128 -9.59 -0.84 3.26
CA ALA A 128 -10.64 -1.47 2.48
C ALA A 128 -12.04 -1.05 2.95
N GLN A 129 -12.27 -0.96 4.27
CA GLN A 129 -13.50 -0.42 4.84
C GLN A 129 -13.70 1.06 4.48
N ALA A 130 -12.63 1.87 4.56
CA ALA A 130 -12.64 3.28 4.16
C ALA A 130 -13.09 3.43 2.71
N ARG A 131 -12.50 2.64 1.81
CA ARG A 131 -12.86 2.62 0.38
C ARG A 131 -14.32 2.26 0.14
N ARG A 132 -14.88 1.35 0.95
CA ARG A 132 -16.29 0.94 0.85
C ARG A 132 -17.26 1.92 1.52
N GLY A 133 -16.76 2.95 2.20
CA GLY A 133 -17.57 3.90 2.95
C GLY A 133 -18.14 3.29 4.23
N GLU A 134 -17.52 2.23 4.75
CA GLU A 134 -17.97 1.49 5.94
C GLU A 134 -17.37 2.03 7.24
N LEU A 135 -16.44 2.99 7.17
CA LEU A 135 -15.89 3.62 8.37
C LEU A 135 -16.93 4.54 9.01
N SER A 136 -17.10 4.41 10.32
CA SER A 136 -17.88 5.34 11.12
C SER A 136 -17.21 6.72 11.18
N ARG A 137 -18.00 7.75 11.51
CA ARG A 137 -17.48 9.11 11.66
C ARG A 137 -16.42 9.21 12.75
N LYS A 138 -16.61 8.49 13.87
CA LYS A 138 -15.62 8.41 14.97
C LYS A 138 -14.29 7.82 14.50
N GLU A 139 -14.32 6.81 13.63
CA GLU A 139 -13.10 6.21 13.07
C GLU A 139 -12.41 7.13 12.07
N ILE A 140 -13.18 7.85 11.25
CA ILE A 140 -12.63 8.87 10.34
C ILE A 140 -11.97 9.99 11.14
N ASP A 141 -12.63 10.48 12.19
CA ASP A 141 -12.08 11.52 13.06
C ASP A 141 -10.81 11.03 13.78
N ARG A 142 -10.80 9.77 14.24
CA ARG A 142 -9.61 9.13 14.83
C ARG A 142 -8.45 9.05 13.83
N LEU A 143 -8.71 8.62 12.60
CA LEU A 143 -7.69 8.56 11.55
C LEU A 143 -7.22 9.96 11.14
N GLN A 144 -8.12 10.95 11.09
CA GLN A 144 -7.80 12.34 10.76
C GLN A 144 -6.94 13.00 11.84
N ALA A 145 -7.08 12.59 13.11
CA ALA A 145 -6.25 13.06 14.20
C ALA A 145 -4.77 12.64 14.09
N LEU A 146 -4.47 11.56 13.35
CA LEU A 146 -3.09 11.08 13.16
C LEU A 146 -2.27 12.04 12.28
N ARG A 147 -2.85 12.51 11.17
CA ARG A 147 -2.32 13.60 10.35
C ARG A 147 -3.40 14.63 10.01
N PRO A 148 -3.55 15.69 10.84
CA PRO A 148 -4.55 16.74 10.62
C PRO A 148 -4.24 17.62 9.40
N ASP A 149 -3.00 17.60 8.90
CA ASP A 149 -2.56 18.35 7.72
C ASP A 149 -3.08 17.76 6.40
N VAL A 150 -3.40 16.47 6.37
CA VAL A 150 -3.96 15.77 5.19
C VAL A 150 -5.46 15.54 5.38
N PRO A 151 -6.34 16.38 4.83
CA PRO A 151 -7.78 16.28 5.05
C PRO A 151 -8.37 15.04 4.36
N TYR A 152 -9.44 14.51 4.94
CA TYR A 152 -10.23 13.42 4.37
C TYR A 152 -10.71 13.79 2.94
N PRO A 153 -10.42 12.95 1.92
CA PRO A 153 -10.63 13.32 0.52
C PRO A 153 -12.03 12.98 -0.02
N GLY A 154 -12.87 12.31 0.75
CA GLY A 154 -14.22 11.88 0.34
C GLY A 154 -15.34 12.63 1.05
N ARG A 155 -16.59 12.29 0.72
CA ARG A 155 -17.74 12.73 1.51
C ARG A 155 -17.77 12.01 2.85
N LEU A 156 -17.95 12.77 3.92
CA LEU A 156 -18.18 12.19 5.24
C LEU A 156 -19.47 11.37 5.20
N PRO A 157 -19.49 10.17 5.80
CA PRO A 157 -20.72 9.42 5.95
C PRO A 157 -21.76 10.27 6.68
N SER A 158 -22.97 10.35 6.15
CA SER A 158 -24.12 10.82 6.91
C SER A 158 -24.29 9.90 8.12
N TYR A 159 -24.52 10.49 9.29
CA TYR A 159 -24.56 9.85 10.61
C TYR A 159 -24.93 8.35 10.60
N PHE A 160 -23.97 7.50 10.95
CA PHE A 160 -24.24 6.16 11.45
C PHE A 160 -24.47 6.28 12.96
N GLU A 161 -25.70 6.51 13.40
CA GLU A 161 -26.11 6.04 14.73
C GLU A 161 -26.38 4.54 14.59
N ASP A 162 -25.64 3.72 15.32
CA ASP A 162 -25.98 2.34 15.67
C ASP A 162 -26.55 1.45 14.54
N GLY A 163 -25.74 1.25 13.49
CA GLY A 163 -25.83 0.01 12.69
C GLY A 163 -27.03 -0.15 11.76
N LYS A 164 -27.77 0.91 11.43
CA LYS A 164 -28.78 0.88 10.34
C LYS A 164 -28.59 2.02 9.36
N ARG A 165 -28.63 1.70 8.06
CA ARG A 165 -28.65 2.69 6.96
C ARG A 165 -30.02 3.37 6.95
N THR A 166 -30.07 4.70 7.03
CA THR A 166 -31.22 5.51 6.64
C THR A 166 -30.93 6.25 5.35
#